data_AF-A0A5B7G3F0-F1
#
_entry.id   AF-A0A5B7G3F0-F1
#
_cell.length_a   1.000
_cell.length_b   1.000
_cell.length_c   1.000
_cell.angle_alpha   90.00
_cell.angle_beta   90.00
_cell.angle_gamma   90.00
#
_symmetry.space_group_name_H-M   'P 1'
#
loop_
_entity.id
_entity.type
_entity.pdbx_description
1 polymer ?
#
loop_
_entity_poly.entity_id
_entity_poly.type
_entity_poly.pdbx_seq_one_letter_code
_entity_poly.pdbx_strand_id
1 'polypeptide(L)'
;MYLGDSTWKEEMLSKVGASSPLISKDLDSHENDISYDHATPTTQEEKERVEKFDISKLNYTAILLELKEGLDAVKKREGRFLDRPRLPRFFTDLGKFLDLEQVVNEIETSIMSTASCTACKVGVGMLQKFVQNGMIKEDIIKAASGFCISLQIETPRVCLGIVNLMADEVVYVVENLVMSPDEICGFVIGDICGIPYNPYHKWRVAFPPVQKPHVQHQKPSSTGMPTLKVLHLSDTHYDPEYQEGSNADCDEPLCCRASSGPVKSPGDRAGYWGDYRKCDTPSRTIHSMLQHIAQTHPSD
;
A
#
# COMPACT_ATOMS: atom_id res chain seq x y z
N MET A 1 11.44 -20.50 -24.13
CA MET A 1 12.22 -21.73 -23.87
C MET A 1 11.72 -22.27 -22.55
N TYR A 2 10.79 -23.22 -22.59
CA TYR A 2 10.19 -23.86 -21.41
C TYR A 2 10.93 -25.17 -21.15
N LEU A 3 11.55 -25.32 -19.99
CA LEU A 3 11.92 -26.61 -19.40
C LEU A 3 11.85 -26.45 -17.88
N GLY A 4 10.74 -26.88 -17.28
CA GLY A 4 10.57 -27.01 -15.84
C GLY A 4 10.34 -28.47 -15.52
N ASP A 5 11.36 -29.12 -14.96
CA ASP A 5 11.39 -30.54 -14.63
C ASP A 5 10.48 -30.83 -13.43
N SER A 6 9.57 -31.80 -13.57
CA SER A 6 8.47 -32.12 -12.65
C SER A 6 8.89 -32.99 -11.45
N THR A 7 10.20 -33.16 -11.24
CA THR A 7 10.78 -34.10 -10.27
C THR A 7 10.80 -33.61 -8.83
N TRP A 8 10.68 -32.30 -8.58
CA TRP A 8 10.72 -31.74 -7.21
C TRP A 8 9.44 -31.94 -6.39
N LYS A 9 8.28 -32.05 -7.03
CA LYS A 9 6.99 -32.14 -6.33
C LYS A 9 6.79 -33.49 -5.65
N GLU A 10 7.30 -34.57 -6.23
CA GLU A 10 7.12 -35.93 -5.68
C GLU A 10 8.06 -36.22 -4.50
N GLU A 11 9.26 -35.62 -4.49
CA GLU A 11 10.21 -35.86 -3.39
C GLU A 11 9.75 -35.24 -2.05
N MET A 12 9.06 -34.09 -2.11
CA MET A 12 8.51 -33.41 -0.92
C MET A 12 7.34 -34.18 -0.29
N LEU A 13 6.50 -34.83 -1.12
CA LEU A 13 5.32 -35.55 -0.63
C LEU A 13 5.65 -36.90 0.00
N SER A 14 6.79 -37.52 -0.33
CA SER A 14 7.19 -38.80 0.27
C SER A 14 7.82 -38.66 1.67
N LYS A 15 8.33 -37.47 2.04
CA LYS A 15 9.02 -37.24 3.33
C LYS A 15 8.11 -36.72 4.44
N VAL A 16 6.88 -36.30 4.13
CA VAL A 16 5.88 -35.89 5.12
C VAL A 16 5.03 -37.12 5.48
N GLY A 17 5.61 -38.02 6.28
CA GLY A 17 4.88 -39.15 6.84
C GLY A 17 3.70 -38.67 7.70
N ALA A 18 2.52 -39.24 7.43
CA ALA A 18 1.31 -39.03 8.20
C ALA A 18 1.57 -39.34 9.69
N SER A 19 1.59 -38.29 10.53
CA SER A 19 1.60 -38.41 11.98
C SER A 19 0.61 -37.41 12.57
N SER A 20 -0.26 -37.95 13.42
CA SER A 20 -1.43 -37.31 14.02
C SER A 20 -1.10 -36.04 14.81
N PRO A 21 -2.06 -35.11 14.99
CA PRO A 21 -1.81 -33.86 15.69
C PRO A 21 -1.59 -34.12 17.19
N LEU A 22 -0.40 -33.79 17.68
CA LEU A 22 -0.09 -33.78 19.11
C LEU A 22 -0.72 -32.53 19.75
N ILE A 23 -1.82 -32.75 20.47
CA ILE A 23 -2.42 -31.77 21.37
C ILE A 23 -1.53 -31.68 22.62
N SER A 24 -0.73 -30.63 22.73
CA SER A 24 -0.06 -30.26 23.98
C SER A 24 -1.07 -29.57 24.91
N LYS A 25 -1.21 -30.09 26.13
CA LYS A 25 -2.15 -29.64 27.17
C LYS A 25 -1.58 -28.51 28.07
N ASP A 26 -0.46 -27.90 27.69
CA ASP A 26 0.24 -26.92 28.53
C ASP A 26 0.15 -25.49 27.97
N LEU A 27 -1.07 -25.02 27.68
CA LEU A 27 -1.34 -23.63 27.31
C LEU A 27 -2.35 -23.05 28.29
N ASP A 28 -1.93 -22.54 29.46
CA ASP A 28 -2.82 -21.75 30.34
C ASP A 28 -2.10 -20.95 31.46
N SER A 29 -0.84 -20.53 31.31
CA SER A 29 -0.15 -19.84 32.43
C SER A 29 0.63 -18.56 32.12
N HIS A 30 0.48 -17.96 30.94
CA HIS A 30 1.09 -16.65 30.64
C HIS A 30 0.15 -15.68 29.92
N GLU A 31 -1.14 -15.69 30.28
CA GLU A 31 -2.04 -14.56 30.06
C GLU A 31 -2.12 -13.77 31.37
N ASN A 32 -1.38 -12.66 31.46
CA ASN A 32 -1.68 -11.48 32.31
C ASN A 32 -0.47 -10.52 32.26
N ASP A 33 -0.55 -9.49 31.40
CA ASP A 33 -0.01 -8.13 31.61
C ASP A 33 0.22 -7.36 30.28
N ILE A 34 -0.78 -7.31 29.39
CA ILE A 34 -0.83 -6.24 28.39
C ILE A 34 -2.25 -5.70 28.37
N SER A 35 -2.45 -4.61 29.12
CA SER A 35 -3.63 -3.76 29.00
C SER A 35 -3.57 -3.06 27.65
N TYR A 36 -4.36 -3.50 26.69
CA TYR A 36 -4.53 -2.82 25.42
C TYR A 36 -5.52 -1.68 25.62
N ASP A 37 -4.99 -0.49 25.90
CA ASP A 37 -5.77 0.73 25.76
C ASP A 37 -6.10 0.87 24.27
N HIS A 38 -7.30 0.47 23.88
CA HIS A 38 -7.92 0.95 22.66
C HIS A 38 -7.73 2.47 22.66
N ALA A 39 -7.07 3.02 21.63
CA ALA A 39 -6.90 4.46 21.46
C ALA A 39 -8.30 5.09 21.44
N THR A 40 -8.76 5.45 22.63
CA THR A 40 -10.08 5.99 22.89
C THR A 40 -9.92 7.48 22.62
N PRO A 41 -10.84 8.11 21.86
CA PRO A 41 -10.69 9.51 21.50
C PRO A 41 -10.50 10.33 22.78
N THR A 42 -9.33 10.96 22.88
CA THR A 42 -8.82 11.52 24.14
C THR A 42 -9.37 12.91 24.41
N THR A 43 -9.78 13.61 23.34
CA THR A 43 -10.36 14.94 23.40
C THR A 43 -11.87 14.92 23.08
N GLN A 44 -12.60 15.89 23.62
CA GLN A 44 -14.04 16.04 23.37
C GLN A 44 -14.33 16.31 21.89
N GLU A 45 -13.45 17.05 21.21
CA GLU A 45 -13.52 17.26 19.75
C GLU A 45 -13.35 15.95 18.97
N GLU A 46 -12.42 15.07 19.35
CA GLU A 46 -12.28 13.76 18.71
C GLU A 46 -13.51 12.87 18.94
N LYS A 47 -14.12 12.93 20.12
CA LYS A 47 -15.36 12.18 20.42
C LYS A 47 -16.53 12.64 19.56
N GLU A 48 -16.75 13.96 19.47
CA GLU A 48 -17.80 14.55 18.63
C GLU A 48 -17.53 14.30 17.13
N ARG A 49 -16.26 14.27 16.73
CA ARG A 49 -15.83 13.93 15.36
C ARG A 49 -16.18 12.47 15.07
N VAL A 50 -15.76 11.52 15.90
CA VAL A 50 -16.07 10.08 15.74
C VAL A 50 -17.58 9.80 15.72
N GLU A 51 -18.37 10.47 16.56
CA GLU A 51 -19.83 10.28 16.61
C GLU A 51 -20.55 10.84 15.38
N LYS A 52 -20.05 11.93 14.79
CA LYS A 52 -20.63 12.58 13.59
C LYS A 52 -20.51 11.73 12.32
N PHE A 53 -19.53 10.83 12.24
CA PHE A 53 -19.33 9.92 11.11
C PHE A 53 -19.36 8.45 11.55
N ASP A 54 -20.35 8.12 12.38
CA ASP A 54 -20.71 6.73 12.62
C ASP A 54 -21.22 6.09 11.32
N ILE A 55 -20.34 5.31 10.68
CA ILE A 55 -20.58 4.62 9.41
C ILE A 55 -21.86 3.77 9.49
N SER A 56 -22.21 3.23 10.67
CA SER A 56 -23.42 2.43 10.84
C SER A 56 -24.72 3.23 10.75
N LYS A 57 -24.66 4.55 10.96
CA LYS A 57 -25.80 5.48 10.93
C LYS A 57 -25.94 6.24 9.62
N LEU A 58 -25.03 6.04 8.67
CA LEU A 58 -25.09 6.69 7.36
C LEU A 58 -26.27 6.16 6.53
N ASN A 59 -26.99 7.07 5.86
CA ASN A 59 -28.03 6.70 4.90
C ASN A 59 -27.37 6.33 3.55
N TYR A 60 -26.94 5.08 3.44
CA TYR A 60 -26.27 4.56 2.25
C TYR A 60 -27.08 4.75 0.98
N THR A 61 -28.41 4.60 1.02
CA THR A 61 -29.26 4.79 -0.15
C THR A 61 -29.19 6.22 -0.67
N ALA A 62 -29.20 7.22 0.23
CA ALA A 62 -29.04 8.62 -0.13
C ALA A 62 -27.62 8.92 -0.67
N ILE A 63 -26.58 8.35 -0.06
CA ILE A 63 -25.19 8.48 -0.54
C ILE A 63 -25.03 7.85 -1.92
N LEU A 64 -25.64 6.69 -2.16
CA LEU A 64 -25.64 6.00 -3.44
C LEU A 64 -26.42 6.77 -4.52
N LEU A 65 -27.51 7.43 -4.14
CA LEU A 65 -28.27 8.32 -5.04
C LEU A 65 -27.45 9.56 -5.40
N GLU A 66 -26.86 10.22 -4.41
CA GLU A 66 -25.96 11.36 -4.61
C GLU A 66 -24.74 10.99 -5.46
N LEU A 67 -24.15 9.81 -5.24
CA LEU A 67 -23.10 9.24 -6.08
C LEU A 67 -23.59 9.06 -7.51
N LYS A 68 -24.73 8.39 -7.73
CA LYS A 68 -25.28 8.17 -9.07
C LYS A 68 -25.57 9.48 -9.78
N GLU A 69 -26.19 10.45 -9.11
CA GLU A 69 -26.45 11.78 -9.66
C GLU A 69 -25.16 12.53 -10.01
N GLY A 70 -24.14 12.47 -9.13
CA GLY A 70 -22.83 13.08 -9.37
C GLY A 70 -22.05 12.41 -10.51
N LEU A 71 -22.18 11.09 -10.64
CA LEU A 71 -21.57 10.28 -11.70
C LEU A 71 -22.29 10.42 -13.05
N ASP A 72 -23.61 10.62 -13.05
CA ASP A 72 -24.39 10.87 -14.27
C ASP A 72 -24.19 12.32 -14.77
N ALA A 73 -23.86 13.25 -13.88
CA ALA A 73 -23.49 14.62 -14.22
C ALA A 73 -22.15 14.70 -14.98
N VAL A 74 -21.31 13.67 -14.87
CA VAL A 74 -20.11 13.51 -15.66
C VAL A 74 -20.45 13.09 -17.09
N LYS A 75 -20.27 14.01 -18.04
CA LYS A 75 -20.46 13.70 -19.47
C LYS A 75 -19.22 13.04 -20.08
N LYS A 76 -19.35 11.80 -20.52
CA LYS A 76 -18.36 11.08 -21.34
C LYS A 76 -18.50 11.48 -22.82
N ARG A 77 -17.50 12.12 -23.41
CA ARG A 77 -17.36 12.28 -24.88
C ARG A 77 -15.93 11.94 -25.29
N GLU A 78 -15.78 11.03 -26.27
CA GLU A 78 -14.49 10.67 -26.89
C GLU A 78 -13.33 10.46 -25.90
N GLY A 79 -13.57 9.72 -24.81
CA GLY A 79 -12.52 9.35 -23.85
C GLY A 79 -11.96 10.51 -23.01
N ARG A 80 -12.53 11.72 -23.08
CA ARG A 80 -12.12 12.87 -22.26
C ARG A 80 -13.28 13.33 -21.35
N PHE A 81 -12.99 13.44 -20.05
CA PHE A 81 -13.84 14.13 -19.08
C PHE A 81 -13.72 15.63 -19.32
N LEU A 82 -14.81 16.30 -19.70
CA LEU A 82 -14.80 17.74 -20.02
C LEU A 82 -15.11 18.63 -18.81
N ASP A 83 -15.84 18.13 -17.82
CA ASP A 83 -16.21 18.87 -16.61
C ASP A 83 -15.57 18.23 -15.37
N ARG A 84 -15.06 19.05 -14.45
CA ARG A 84 -14.67 18.56 -13.12
C ARG A 84 -15.94 18.03 -12.44
N PRO A 85 -15.98 16.75 -12.00
CA PRO A 85 -17.14 16.22 -11.29
C PRO A 85 -17.42 17.11 -10.06
N ARG A 86 -18.64 17.64 -9.95
CA ARG A 86 -19.06 18.28 -8.70
C ARG A 86 -19.33 17.18 -7.71
N LEU A 87 -18.45 17.09 -6.73
CA LEU A 87 -18.54 16.13 -5.67
C LEU A 87 -19.85 16.35 -4.89
N PRO A 88 -20.63 15.30 -4.61
CA PRO A 88 -21.79 15.42 -3.74
C PRO A 88 -21.38 15.97 -2.38
N ARG A 89 -22.26 16.74 -1.74
CA ARG A 89 -21.97 17.46 -0.49
C ARG A 89 -21.43 16.52 0.60
N PHE A 90 -21.96 15.30 0.62
CA PHE A 90 -21.50 14.26 1.52
C PHE A 90 -19.98 14.02 1.47
N PHE A 91 -19.39 13.88 0.27
CA PHE A 91 -17.96 13.60 0.16
C PHE A 91 -17.09 14.85 0.37
N THR A 92 -17.61 16.05 0.07
CA THR A 92 -16.88 17.29 0.43
C THR A 92 -16.78 17.46 1.93
N ASP A 93 -17.83 17.10 2.66
CA ASP A 93 -17.86 17.16 4.12
C ASP A 93 -17.02 16.02 4.73
N LEU A 94 -17.06 14.83 4.10
CA LEU A 94 -16.23 13.69 4.49
C LEU A 94 -14.73 13.96 4.32
N GLY A 95 -14.32 14.60 3.22
CA GLY A 95 -12.91 14.92 2.99
C GLY A 95 -12.34 15.89 4.02
N LYS A 96 -13.12 16.91 4.40
CA LYS A 96 -12.76 17.85 5.48
C LYS A 96 -12.73 17.16 6.84
N PHE A 97 -13.66 16.23 7.06
CA PHE A 97 -13.75 15.49 8.30
C PHE A 97 -12.53 14.59 8.55
N LEU A 98 -12.04 13.94 7.50
CA LEU A 98 -10.93 12.97 7.57
C LEU A 98 -9.54 13.60 7.53
N ASP A 99 -9.43 14.93 7.44
CA ASP A 99 -8.17 15.67 7.30
C ASP A 99 -7.26 15.07 6.20
N LEU A 100 -7.82 14.90 5.00
CA LEU A 100 -7.15 14.15 3.94
C LEU A 100 -5.83 14.77 3.46
N GLU A 101 -5.66 16.08 3.62
CA GLU A 101 -4.38 16.75 3.32
C GLU A 101 -3.28 16.21 4.25
N GLN A 102 -3.58 16.08 5.55
CA GLN A 102 -2.68 15.42 6.48
C GLN A 102 -2.45 13.95 6.11
N VAL A 103 -3.51 13.20 5.79
CA VAL A 103 -3.40 11.77 5.41
C VAL A 103 -2.50 11.55 4.20
N VAL A 104 -2.62 12.38 3.16
CA VAL A 104 -1.78 12.28 1.95
C VAL A 104 -0.31 12.54 2.30
N ASN A 105 -0.01 13.58 3.08
CA ASN A 105 1.36 13.85 3.55
C ASN A 105 1.94 12.72 4.41
N GLU A 106 1.10 12.10 5.24
CA GLU A 106 1.48 10.95 6.06
C GLU A 106 1.83 9.74 5.19
N ILE A 107 1.08 9.49 4.11
CA ILE A 107 1.37 8.40 3.15
C ILE A 107 2.73 8.63 2.48
N GLU A 108 3.02 9.86 2.04
CA GLU A 108 4.32 10.18 1.44
C GLU A 108 5.49 9.96 2.41
N THR A 109 5.30 10.28 3.68
CA THR A 109 6.35 10.14 4.71
C THR A 109 6.36 8.77 5.39
N SER A 110 5.34 7.93 5.14
CA SER A 110 5.10 6.66 5.84
C SER A 110 5.00 6.78 7.36
N ILE A 111 4.63 7.97 7.86
CA ILE A 111 4.42 8.24 9.29
C ILE A 111 2.93 8.45 9.50
N MET A 112 2.23 7.40 9.92
CA MET A 112 0.77 7.42 10.07
C MET A 112 0.33 8.01 11.42
N SER A 113 -0.83 8.68 11.42
CA SER A 113 -1.50 9.18 12.64
C SER A 113 -2.91 8.61 12.82
N THR A 114 -3.59 9.08 13.87
CA THR A 114 -5.02 8.83 14.13
C THR A 114 -5.91 9.33 12.97
N ALA A 115 -5.49 10.37 12.23
CA ALA A 115 -6.23 10.86 11.06
C ALA A 115 -6.20 9.82 9.93
N SER A 116 -5.01 9.32 9.56
CA SER A 116 -4.85 8.22 8.60
C SER A 116 -5.61 6.97 9.02
N CYS A 117 -5.61 6.68 10.32
CA CYS A 117 -6.39 5.57 10.84
C CYS A 117 -7.90 5.73 10.63
N THR A 118 -8.44 6.89 10.98
CA THR A 118 -9.85 7.20 10.82
C THR A 118 -10.25 7.14 9.35
N ALA A 119 -9.44 7.73 8.47
CA ALA A 119 -9.64 7.68 7.03
C ALA A 119 -9.64 6.26 6.48
N CYS A 120 -8.71 5.40 6.93
CA CYS A 120 -8.69 3.99 6.55
C CYS A 120 -9.98 3.28 6.98
N LYS A 121 -10.37 3.38 8.26
CA LYS A 121 -11.55 2.66 8.78
C LYS A 121 -12.82 3.08 8.06
N VAL A 122 -12.97 4.38 7.78
CA VAL A 122 -14.10 4.91 7.02
C VAL A 122 -14.07 4.44 5.57
N GLY A 123 -12.93 4.53 4.89
CA GLY A 123 -12.77 4.09 3.50
C GLY A 123 -13.06 2.60 3.32
N VAL A 124 -12.44 1.75 4.15
CA VAL A 124 -12.64 0.30 4.13
C VAL A 124 -14.08 -0.06 4.46
N GLY A 125 -14.67 0.53 5.50
CA GLY A 125 -16.06 0.29 5.87
C GLY A 125 -17.05 0.67 4.77
N MET A 126 -16.85 1.82 4.11
CA MET A 126 -17.67 2.23 2.97
C MET A 126 -17.53 1.29 1.77
N LEU A 127 -16.30 0.90 1.42
CA LEU A 127 -16.05 -0.02 0.32
C LEU A 127 -16.69 -1.39 0.56
N GLN A 128 -16.54 -1.95 1.76
CA GLN A 128 -17.21 -3.19 2.16
C GLN A 128 -18.73 -3.08 2.01
N LYS A 129 -19.33 -1.96 2.41
CA LYS A 129 -20.77 -1.73 2.26
C LYS A 129 -21.21 -1.59 0.81
N PHE A 130 -20.42 -0.96 -0.05
CA PHE A 130 -20.71 -0.89 -1.48
C PHE A 130 -20.71 -2.27 -2.12
N VAL A 131 -19.69 -3.08 -1.82
CA VAL A 131 -19.59 -4.46 -2.32
C VAL A 131 -20.73 -5.34 -1.77
N GLN A 132 -20.99 -5.30 -0.45
CA GLN A 132 -22.08 -6.07 0.18
C GLN A 132 -23.47 -5.74 -0.37
N ASN A 133 -23.69 -4.48 -0.77
CA ASN A 133 -24.96 -4.03 -1.36
C ASN A 133 -25.05 -4.30 -2.88
N GLY A 134 -24.08 -5.01 -3.47
CA GLY A 134 -24.10 -5.41 -4.87
C GLY A 134 -23.83 -4.26 -5.84
N MET A 135 -23.06 -3.24 -5.42
CA MET A 135 -22.61 -2.20 -6.35
C MET A 135 -21.74 -2.83 -7.44
N ILE A 136 -22.05 -2.55 -8.70
CA ILE A 136 -21.25 -3.03 -9.82
C ILE A 136 -19.88 -2.34 -9.84
N LYS A 137 -18.85 -3.07 -10.28
CA LYS A 137 -17.46 -2.62 -10.30
C LYS A 137 -17.27 -1.27 -10.98
N GLU A 138 -17.98 -1.03 -12.09
CA GLU A 138 -17.89 0.22 -12.83
C GLU A 138 -18.31 1.43 -11.99
N ASP A 139 -19.29 1.25 -11.10
CA ASP A 139 -19.73 2.30 -10.21
C ASP A 139 -18.76 2.49 -9.03
N ILE A 140 -18.11 1.42 -8.56
CA ILE A 140 -17.01 1.49 -7.58
C ILE A 140 -15.83 2.28 -8.16
N ILE A 141 -15.39 1.95 -9.38
CA ILE A 141 -14.30 2.66 -10.09
C ILE A 141 -14.62 4.14 -10.23
N LYS A 142 -15.83 4.46 -10.69
CA LYS A 142 -16.29 5.83 -10.85
C LYS A 142 -16.32 6.59 -9.52
N ALA A 143 -16.88 5.98 -8.47
CA ALA A 143 -16.95 6.59 -7.15
C ALA A 143 -15.56 6.84 -6.56
N ALA A 144 -14.67 5.84 -6.60
CA ALA A 144 -13.30 5.95 -6.10
C ALA A 144 -12.47 6.98 -6.90
N SER A 145 -12.58 6.98 -8.23
CA SER A 145 -11.92 7.97 -9.08
C SER A 145 -12.46 9.38 -8.82
N GLY A 146 -13.79 9.52 -8.69
CA GLY A 146 -14.44 10.79 -8.40
C GLY A 146 -14.05 11.35 -7.04
N PHE A 147 -13.95 10.48 -6.03
CA PHE A 147 -13.45 10.81 -4.70
C PHE A 147 -12.00 11.33 -4.76
N CYS A 148 -11.09 10.57 -5.39
CA CYS A 148 -9.69 10.94 -5.56
C CYS A 148 -9.52 12.31 -6.24
N ILE A 149 -10.21 12.52 -7.38
CA ILE A 149 -10.13 13.77 -8.15
C ILE A 149 -10.65 14.96 -7.36
N SER A 150 -11.78 14.79 -6.70
CA SER A 150 -12.47 15.92 -6.09
C SER A 150 -11.84 16.37 -4.79
N LEU A 151 -11.15 15.47 -4.12
CA LEU A 151 -10.34 15.76 -2.94
C LEU A 151 -8.92 16.18 -3.29
N GLN A 152 -8.61 16.25 -4.59
CA GLN A 152 -7.30 16.64 -5.11
C GLN A 152 -6.17 15.79 -4.51
N ILE A 153 -6.44 14.51 -4.28
CA ILE A 153 -5.44 13.56 -3.78
C ILE A 153 -4.31 13.43 -4.81
N GLU A 154 -4.69 13.29 -6.08
CA GLU A 154 -3.78 13.20 -7.22
C GLU A 154 -4.39 13.85 -8.46
N THR A 155 -3.60 13.94 -9.55
CA THR A 155 -4.14 14.43 -10.83
C THR A 155 -5.24 13.49 -11.36
N PRO A 156 -6.18 14.01 -12.19
CA PRO A 156 -7.23 13.16 -12.76
C PRO A 156 -6.72 11.96 -13.54
N ARG A 157 -5.58 12.12 -14.21
CA ARG A 157 -4.91 11.05 -14.95
C ARG A 157 -4.46 9.94 -14.00
N VAL A 158 -3.79 10.29 -12.92
CA VAL A 158 -3.27 9.35 -11.92
C VAL A 158 -4.42 8.68 -11.18
N CYS A 159 -5.39 9.44 -10.67
CA CYS A 159 -6.59 8.91 -10.01
C CYS A 159 -7.32 7.87 -10.85
N LEU A 160 -7.57 8.17 -12.14
CA LEU A 160 -8.21 7.23 -13.04
C LEU A 160 -7.30 6.02 -13.32
N GLY A 161 -6.01 6.25 -13.53
CA GLY A 161 -5.06 5.19 -13.83
C GLY A 161 -4.97 4.15 -12.73
N ILE A 162 -4.69 4.59 -11.49
CA ILE A 162 -4.49 3.69 -10.35
C ILE A 162 -5.78 2.94 -9.98
N VAL A 163 -6.93 3.62 -9.98
CA VAL A 163 -8.20 2.99 -9.62
C VAL A 163 -8.59 1.95 -10.67
N ASN A 164 -8.46 2.24 -11.97
CA ASN A 164 -8.76 1.25 -13.00
C ASN A 164 -7.80 0.07 -12.96
N LEU A 165 -6.52 0.30 -12.61
CA LEU A 165 -5.51 -0.76 -12.53
C LEU A 165 -5.76 -1.71 -11.34
N MET A 166 -6.18 -1.18 -10.19
CA MET A 166 -6.28 -1.95 -8.93
C MET A 166 -7.69 -2.45 -8.62
N ALA A 167 -8.72 -1.99 -9.34
CA ALA A 167 -10.11 -2.27 -8.97
C ALA A 167 -10.44 -3.77 -8.95
N ASP A 168 -9.90 -4.56 -9.88
CA ASP A 168 -10.21 -5.99 -9.98
C ASP A 168 -9.71 -6.74 -8.74
N GLU A 169 -8.46 -6.51 -8.36
CA GLU A 169 -7.82 -7.13 -7.21
C GLU A 169 -8.46 -6.65 -5.90
N VAL A 170 -8.69 -5.34 -5.76
CA VAL A 170 -9.27 -4.76 -4.54
C VAL A 170 -10.69 -5.27 -4.32
N VAL A 171 -11.54 -5.28 -5.36
CA VAL A 171 -12.91 -5.80 -5.24
C VAL A 171 -12.89 -7.29 -4.91
N TYR A 172 -12.06 -8.08 -5.60
CA TYR A 172 -11.92 -9.50 -5.30
C TYR A 172 -11.50 -9.76 -3.85
N VAL A 173 -10.51 -9.03 -3.34
CA VAL A 173 -10.06 -9.16 -1.95
C VAL A 173 -11.20 -8.78 -0.99
N VAL A 174 -11.89 -7.66 -1.22
CA VAL A 174 -12.99 -7.22 -0.35
C VAL A 174 -14.17 -8.20 -0.35
N GLU A 175 -14.46 -8.86 -1.47
CA GLU A 175 -15.50 -9.89 -1.57
C GLU A 175 -15.16 -11.18 -0.81
N ASN A 176 -13.88 -11.53 -0.74
CA ASN A 176 -13.43 -12.83 -0.24
C ASN A 176 -12.75 -12.77 1.14
N LEU A 177 -12.32 -11.59 1.58
CA LEU A 177 -11.63 -11.38 2.84
C LEU A 177 -12.65 -11.10 3.95
N VAL A 178 -12.74 -12.02 4.91
CA VAL A 178 -13.57 -11.85 6.11
C VAL A 178 -12.74 -11.14 7.18
N MET A 179 -12.59 -9.82 7.03
CA MET A 179 -11.94 -8.96 8.02
C MET A 179 -12.77 -7.69 8.24
N SER A 180 -12.81 -7.21 9.48
CA SER A 180 -13.38 -5.92 9.84
C SER A 180 -12.50 -4.75 9.38
N PRO A 181 -13.04 -3.53 9.25
CA PRO A 181 -12.23 -2.34 9.01
C PRO A 181 -11.13 -2.13 10.06
N ASP A 182 -11.38 -2.49 11.32
CA ASP A 182 -10.37 -2.45 12.37
C ASP A 182 -9.22 -3.40 12.10
N GLU A 183 -9.49 -4.64 11.65
CA GLU A 183 -8.46 -5.63 11.32
C GLU A 183 -7.63 -5.24 10.10
N ILE A 184 -8.28 -4.74 9.06
CA ILE A 184 -7.60 -4.28 7.85
C ILE A 184 -6.72 -3.08 8.18
N CYS A 185 -7.27 -2.06 8.86
CA CYS A 185 -6.53 -0.85 9.16
C CYS A 185 -5.46 -1.05 10.23
N GLY A 186 -5.69 -1.92 11.22
CA GLY A 186 -4.65 -2.34 12.17
C GLY A 186 -3.50 -3.07 11.48
N PHE A 187 -3.79 -3.90 10.48
CA PHE A 187 -2.75 -4.58 9.69
C PHE A 187 -1.97 -3.62 8.79
N VAL A 188 -2.65 -2.69 8.09
CA VAL A 188 -2.04 -1.80 7.09
C VAL A 188 -1.30 -0.62 7.75
N ILE A 189 -1.89 0.00 8.77
CA ILE A 189 -1.37 1.22 9.41
C ILE A 189 -0.60 0.90 10.69
N GLY A 190 -0.86 -0.24 11.32
CA GLY A 190 -0.20 -0.66 12.56
C GLY A 190 -0.92 -0.21 13.83
N ASP A 191 -0.21 -0.27 14.95
CA ASP A 191 -0.77 -0.20 16.31
C ASP A 191 -1.59 1.06 16.60
N ILE A 192 -1.36 2.16 15.88
CA ILE A 192 -2.15 3.39 16.01
C ILE A 192 -3.63 3.19 15.61
N CYS A 193 -3.93 2.18 14.79
CA CYS A 193 -5.28 1.74 14.48
C CYS A 193 -5.86 0.67 15.40
N GLY A 194 -5.02 0.17 16.32
CA GLY A 194 -5.29 -0.98 17.17
C GLY A 194 -4.74 -2.27 16.60
N ILE A 195 -4.58 -3.26 17.48
CA ILE A 195 -4.15 -4.63 17.16
C ILE A 195 -5.34 -5.57 17.43
N PRO A 196 -6.38 -5.55 16.59
CA PRO A 196 -7.53 -6.42 16.81
C PRO A 196 -7.09 -7.89 16.76
N TYR A 197 -7.71 -8.70 17.62
CA TYR A 197 -7.47 -10.13 17.63
C TYR A 197 -7.93 -10.72 16.30
N ASN A 198 -7.00 -11.27 15.53
CA ASN A 198 -7.29 -12.03 14.33
C ASN A 198 -6.67 -13.43 14.46
N PRO A 199 -7.47 -14.52 14.42
CA PRO A 199 -6.98 -15.88 14.58
C PRO A 199 -6.04 -16.32 13.44
N TYR A 200 -6.14 -15.70 12.26
CA TYR A 200 -5.23 -15.93 11.13
C TYR A 200 -3.88 -15.24 11.31
N HIS A 201 -3.78 -14.21 12.17
CA HIS A 201 -2.51 -13.51 12.44
C HIS A 201 -1.66 -14.19 13.52
N LYS A 202 -2.25 -15.07 14.35
CA LYS A 202 -1.53 -15.83 15.38
C LYS A 202 -1.15 -17.22 14.87
N TRP A 203 -0.06 -17.30 14.12
CA TRP A 203 0.53 -18.57 13.70
C TRP A 203 1.84 -18.85 14.44
N ARG A 204 2.12 -20.13 14.66
CA ARG A 204 3.39 -20.60 15.24
C ARG A 204 4.11 -21.43 14.19
N VAL A 205 5.40 -21.17 14.01
CA VAL A 205 6.28 -22.07 13.26
C VAL A 205 6.70 -23.19 14.19
N ALA A 206 6.23 -24.40 13.91
CA ALA A 206 6.76 -25.58 14.56
C ALA A 206 8.19 -25.81 14.06
N PHE A 207 9.16 -25.68 14.95
CA PHE A 207 10.52 -26.11 14.66
C PHE A 207 10.57 -27.64 14.63
N PRO A 208 11.44 -28.25 13.80
CA PRO A 208 11.72 -29.67 13.87
C PRO A 208 12.07 -30.09 15.31
N PRO A 209 11.70 -31.30 15.76
CA PRO A 209 11.96 -31.80 17.12
C PRO A 209 13.43 -32.23 17.28
N VAL A 210 14.35 -31.40 16.79
CA VAL A 210 15.80 -31.60 16.85
C VAL A 210 16.33 -30.68 17.93
N GLN A 211 17.20 -31.20 18.80
CA GLN A 211 17.80 -30.41 19.85
C GLN A 211 18.59 -29.25 19.23
N LYS A 212 18.29 -28.02 19.66
CA LYS A 212 19.03 -26.82 19.25
C LYS A 212 20.52 -27.03 19.57
N PRO A 213 21.43 -26.98 18.59
CA PRO A 213 22.86 -27.11 18.84
C PRO A 213 23.33 -26.04 19.84
N HIS A 214 24.37 -26.36 20.60
CA HIS A 214 25.03 -25.35 21.44
C HIS A 214 25.48 -24.17 20.58
N VAL A 215 25.24 -22.94 21.07
CA VAL A 215 25.67 -21.72 20.38
C VAL A 215 27.19 -21.74 20.29
N GLN A 216 27.72 -21.87 19.08
CA GLN A 216 29.14 -21.71 18.82
C GLN A 216 29.38 -20.26 18.41
N HIS A 217 30.10 -19.52 19.24
CA HIS A 217 30.59 -18.20 18.84
C HIS A 217 31.57 -18.38 17.69
N GLN A 218 31.34 -17.64 16.59
CA GLN A 218 32.28 -17.63 15.48
C GLN A 218 33.63 -17.14 15.99
N LYS A 219 34.67 -17.96 15.82
CA LYS A 219 36.03 -17.52 16.06
C LYS A 219 36.37 -16.46 15.00
N PRO A 220 37.10 -15.39 15.35
CA PRO A 220 37.60 -14.46 14.36
C PRO A 220 38.33 -15.23 13.25
N SER A 221 38.11 -14.84 11.99
CA SER A 221 38.81 -15.46 10.87
C SER A 221 40.31 -15.37 11.11
N SER A 222 41.02 -16.49 10.95
CA SER A 222 42.48 -16.47 10.92
C SER A 222 42.96 -15.60 9.76
N THR A 223 44.08 -14.91 9.96
CA THR A 223 44.72 -14.08 8.93
C THR A 223 45.05 -14.94 7.71
N GLY A 224 44.67 -14.50 6.50
CA GLY A 224 44.98 -15.20 5.25
C GLY A 224 43.94 -16.22 4.76
N MET A 225 42.75 -16.29 5.36
CA MET A 225 41.65 -17.09 4.81
C MET A 225 41.12 -16.49 3.49
N PRO A 226 40.66 -17.32 2.53
CA PRO A 226 39.95 -16.84 1.35
C PRO A 226 38.72 -16.01 1.75
N THR A 227 38.50 -14.89 1.08
CA THR A 227 37.34 -14.02 1.30
C THR A 227 36.34 -14.17 0.17
N LEU A 228 35.05 -14.05 0.49
CA LEU A 228 33.98 -13.95 -0.50
C LEU A 228 33.63 -12.49 -0.71
N LYS A 229 33.67 -12.04 -1.96
CA LYS A 229 33.20 -10.72 -2.36
C LYS A 229 31.73 -10.83 -2.78
N VAL A 230 30.84 -10.11 -2.10
CA VAL A 230 29.40 -10.09 -2.39
C VAL A 230 28.99 -8.69 -2.79
N LEU A 231 28.46 -8.55 -4.00
CA LEU A 231 27.79 -7.33 -4.45
C LEU A 231 26.31 -7.39 -4.04
N HIS A 232 25.84 -6.36 -3.34
CA HIS A 232 24.44 -6.23 -2.96
C HIS A 232 23.90 -4.91 -3.53
N LEU A 233 22.92 -5.02 -4.43
CA LEU A 233 22.21 -3.89 -5.04
C LEU A 233 20.73 -4.03 -4.69
N SER A 234 20.09 -2.91 -4.37
CA SER A 234 18.65 -2.83 -4.10
C SER A 234 18.11 -1.52 -4.64
N ASP A 235 16.79 -1.45 -4.83
CA ASP A 235 16.06 -0.21 -5.10
C ASP A 235 16.62 0.60 -6.27
N THR A 236 17.07 -0.09 -7.32
CA THR A 236 17.65 0.57 -8.51
C THR A 236 16.66 1.51 -9.21
N HIS A 237 15.34 1.27 -9.02
CA HIS A 237 14.26 2.14 -9.48
C HIS A 237 14.53 2.66 -10.90
N TYR A 238 14.68 1.73 -11.84
CA TYR A 238 14.97 2.04 -13.22
C TYR A 238 13.72 2.55 -13.92
N ASP A 239 13.81 3.78 -14.46
CA ASP A 239 12.76 4.36 -15.30
C ASP A 239 13.17 4.37 -16.78
N PRO A 240 12.56 3.52 -17.62
CA PRO A 240 12.81 3.52 -19.06
C PRO A 240 12.28 4.79 -19.76
N GLU A 241 11.38 5.54 -19.13
CA GLU A 241 10.77 6.75 -19.68
C GLU A 241 11.43 8.05 -19.18
N TYR A 242 12.48 7.95 -18.35
CA TYR A 242 13.20 9.13 -17.87
C TYR A 242 13.72 9.98 -19.03
N GLN A 243 13.37 11.27 -19.02
CA GLN A 243 13.75 12.23 -20.04
C GLN A 243 14.45 13.42 -19.40
N GLU A 244 15.74 13.57 -19.70
CA GLU A 244 16.52 14.76 -19.35
C GLU A 244 15.82 16.04 -19.84
N GLY A 245 15.84 17.08 -19.01
CA GLY A 245 15.30 18.39 -19.34
C GLY A 245 13.78 18.49 -19.25
N SER A 246 13.07 17.37 -19.00
CA SER A 246 11.64 17.35 -18.72
C SER A 246 11.32 17.95 -17.34
N ASN A 247 10.04 18.08 -17.01
CA ASN A 247 9.63 18.65 -15.74
C ASN A 247 9.86 17.66 -14.58
N ALA A 248 10.72 18.04 -13.66
CA ALA A 248 11.02 17.28 -12.44
C ALA A 248 10.29 17.82 -11.20
N ASP A 249 9.56 18.95 -11.32
CA ASP A 249 8.64 19.48 -10.31
C ASP A 249 7.20 19.43 -10.85
N CYS A 250 6.66 18.22 -10.93
CA CYS A 250 5.31 17.94 -11.40
C CYS A 250 4.37 17.64 -10.25
N ASP A 251 3.07 17.77 -10.49
CA ASP A 251 2.02 17.56 -9.48
C ASP A 251 1.57 16.08 -9.45
N GLU A 252 2.48 15.13 -9.75
CA GLU A 252 2.22 13.68 -9.85
C GLU A 252 3.29 12.91 -9.04
N PRO A 253 3.04 11.64 -8.65
CA PRO A 253 3.93 10.91 -7.75
C PRO A 253 5.29 10.54 -8.38
N LEU A 254 5.39 10.59 -9.71
CA LEU A 254 6.63 10.37 -10.45
C LEU A 254 6.76 11.36 -11.62
N CYS A 255 7.84 12.12 -11.60
CA CYS A 255 8.18 13.17 -12.57
C CYS A 255 9.34 12.73 -13.49
N CYS A 256 10.01 13.70 -14.13
CA CYS A 256 11.14 13.47 -15.04
C CYS A 256 10.81 12.66 -16.30
N ARG A 257 9.54 12.60 -16.72
CA ARG A 257 9.11 11.97 -17.97
C ARG A 257 8.58 13.02 -18.94
N ALA A 258 8.46 12.61 -20.22
CA ALA A 258 7.80 13.42 -21.24
C ALA A 258 6.37 13.83 -20.85
N SER A 259 5.68 12.98 -20.08
CA SER A 259 4.32 13.21 -19.62
C SER A 259 4.20 14.12 -18.39
N SER A 260 5.31 14.52 -17.77
CA SER A 260 5.31 15.28 -16.49
C SER A 260 4.93 16.76 -16.65
N GLY A 261 4.37 17.14 -17.80
CA GLY A 261 3.92 18.49 -18.09
C GLY A 261 5.05 19.46 -18.47
N PRO A 262 4.72 20.74 -18.68
CA PRO A 262 5.69 21.75 -19.05
C PRO A 262 6.58 22.14 -17.87
N VAL A 263 7.84 22.43 -18.16
CA VAL A 263 8.80 22.99 -17.21
C VAL A 263 8.38 24.42 -16.85
N LYS A 264 8.16 24.70 -15.56
CA LYS A 264 7.71 26.02 -15.07
C LYS A 264 8.86 27.03 -15.01
N SER A 265 10.06 26.61 -14.58
CA SER A 265 11.26 27.44 -14.54
C SER A 265 12.51 26.67 -15.01
N PRO A 266 13.61 27.33 -15.43
CA PRO A 266 14.83 26.63 -15.84
C PRO A 266 15.41 25.69 -14.78
N GLY A 267 15.20 25.98 -13.49
CA GLY A 267 15.62 25.13 -12.38
C GLY A 267 14.81 23.85 -12.24
N ASP A 268 13.61 23.78 -12.83
CA ASP A 268 12.72 22.63 -12.67
C ASP A 268 13.04 21.48 -13.63
N ARG A 269 14.07 21.64 -14.47
CA ARG A 269 14.47 20.66 -15.48
C ARG A 269 15.15 19.46 -14.83
N ALA A 270 14.72 18.27 -15.23
CA ALA A 270 15.35 17.00 -14.89
C ALA A 270 16.82 16.97 -15.35
N GLY A 271 17.72 16.53 -14.48
CA GLY A 271 19.15 16.38 -14.79
C GLY A 271 19.46 15.26 -15.79
N TYR A 272 20.70 15.22 -16.29
CA TYR A 272 21.15 14.16 -17.20
C TYR A 272 21.26 12.79 -16.51
N TRP A 273 21.87 12.76 -15.31
CA TRP A 273 22.16 11.53 -14.55
C TRP A 273 21.05 11.15 -13.54
N GLY A 274 19.98 11.93 -13.46
CA GLY A 274 18.98 11.82 -12.39
C GLY A 274 18.62 13.20 -11.84
N ASP A 275 17.66 13.23 -10.92
CA ASP A 275 17.19 14.43 -10.24
C ASP A 275 16.94 14.13 -8.75
N TYR A 276 17.01 15.14 -7.88
CA TYR A 276 16.82 15.00 -6.43
C TYR A 276 15.36 15.05 -5.98
N ARG A 277 14.41 15.22 -6.90
CA ARG A 277 12.97 15.28 -6.64
C ARG A 277 12.31 13.90 -6.83
N LYS A 278 10.99 13.88 -7.05
CA LYS A 278 10.18 12.67 -7.24
C LYS A 278 10.45 12.02 -8.61
N CYS A 279 11.65 11.50 -8.82
CA CYS A 279 12.07 10.89 -10.08
C CYS A 279 12.84 9.61 -9.85
N ASP A 280 12.62 8.65 -10.75
CA ASP A 280 13.35 7.38 -10.79
C ASP A 280 14.63 7.53 -11.65
N THR A 281 15.41 6.45 -11.74
CA THR A 281 16.77 6.46 -12.27
C THR A 281 16.80 6.22 -13.79
N PRO A 282 17.47 7.06 -14.59
CA PRO A 282 17.63 6.80 -16.03
C PRO A 282 18.58 5.62 -16.29
N SER A 283 18.35 4.93 -17.41
CA SER A 283 19.16 3.77 -17.84
C SER A 283 20.67 4.05 -17.84
N ARG A 284 21.07 5.27 -18.25
CA ARG A 284 22.47 5.67 -18.33
C ARG A 284 23.16 5.64 -16.97
N THR A 285 22.46 5.97 -15.90
CA THR A 285 23.01 5.97 -14.52
C THR A 285 23.18 4.55 -14.03
N ILE A 286 22.21 3.67 -14.31
CA ILE A 286 22.34 2.23 -14.04
C ILE A 286 23.54 1.63 -14.78
N HIS A 287 23.69 1.92 -16.07
CA HIS A 287 24.83 1.43 -16.85
C HIS A 287 26.15 1.97 -16.31
N SER A 288 26.23 3.26 -15.99
CA SER A 288 27.43 3.88 -15.42
C SER A 288 27.82 3.24 -14.09
N MET A 289 26.83 2.99 -13.21
CA MET A 289 27.03 2.30 -11.94
C MET A 289 27.61 0.89 -12.16
N LEU A 290 26.98 0.09 -13.02
CA LEU A 290 27.42 -1.29 -13.28
C LEU A 290 28.80 -1.35 -13.94
N GLN A 291 29.10 -0.44 -14.87
CA GLN A 291 30.43 -0.33 -15.47
C GLN A 291 31.49 0.04 -14.43
N HIS A 292 31.20 1.01 -13.56
CA HIS A 292 32.11 1.39 -12.50
C HIS A 292 32.37 0.24 -11.53
N ILE A 293 31.33 -0.49 -11.12
CA ILE A 293 31.46 -1.67 -10.26
C ILE A 293 32.38 -2.71 -10.91
N ALA A 294 32.15 -3.04 -12.19
CA ALA A 294 32.95 -4.03 -12.90
C ALA A 294 34.44 -3.61 -13.04
N GLN A 295 34.70 -2.31 -13.21
CA GLN A 295 36.07 -1.78 -13.34
C GLN A 295 36.81 -1.67 -12.01
N THR A 296 36.13 -1.22 -10.96
CA THR A 296 36.73 -0.97 -9.64
C THR A 296 36.80 -2.23 -8.79
N HIS A 297 35.89 -3.17 -9.01
CA HIS A 297 35.80 -4.42 -8.27
C HIS A 297 35.86 -5.64 -9.20
N PRO A 298 36.95 -5.81 -9.99
CA PRO A 298 37.10 -6.98 -10.83
C PRO A 298 37.06 -8.26 -9.98
N SER A 299 36.49 -9.31 -10.56
CA SER A 299 36.70 -10.67 -10.07
C SER A 299 38.14 -11.06 -10.37
N ASP A 300 38.82 -11.65 -9.39
CA ASP A 300 40.14 -12.29 -9.63
C ASP A 300 40.00 -13.50 -10.58
#